data_AF-K1SK35-F1
#
_entry.id   AF-K1SK35-F1
#
_cell.length_a   1.000
_cell.length_b   1.000
_cell.length_c   1.000
_cell.angle_alpha   90.00
_cell.angle_beta   90.00
_cell.angle_gamma   90.00
#
_symmetry.space_group_name_H-M   'P 1'
#
loop_
_entity.id
_entity.type
_entity.pdbx_description
1 polymer ?
#
loop_
_entity_poly.entity_id
_entity_poly.type
_entity_poly.pdbx_seq_one_letter_code
_entity_poly.pdbx_strand_id
1 'polypeptide(L)' 'MELIERIKNDLKENLTEYRYIHSLGVMEMAEELAKVYNVDVESARIAGLLHDIAKEMTKEESLEYVEKII' A
#
# COMPACT_ATOMS: atom_id res chain seq x y z
N MET A 1 -7.04 1.03 13.85
CA MET A 1 -6.14 -0.15 14.00
C MET A 1 -6.57 -1.35 13.16
N GLU A 2 -7.84 -1.78 13.19
CA GLU A 2 -8.34 -2.94 12.41
C GLU A 2 -8.11 -2.82 10.89
N LEU A 3 -8.28 -1.62 10.32
CA LEU A 3 -8.09 -1.38 8.88
C LEU A 3 -6.66 -1.62 8.41
N ILE A 4 -5.65 -1.09 9.12
CA ILE A 4 -4.24 -1.23 8.74
C ILE A 4 -3.81 -2.70 8.77
N GLU A 5 -4.23 -3.46 9.79
CA GLU A 5 -3.91 -4.89 9.85
C GLU A 5 -4.59 -5.67 8.74
N ARG A 6 -5.84 -5.32 8.38
CA ARG A 6 -6.49 -5.90 7.19
C ARG A 6 -5.68 -5.63 5.92
N ILE A 7 -5.29 -4.37 5.69
CA ILE A 7 -4.49 -3.99 4.52
C ILE A 7 -3.16 -4.78 4.50
N LYS A 8 -2.46 -4.90 5.63
CA LYS A 8 -1.21 -5.66 5.69
C LYS A 8 -1.42 -7.14 5.31
N ASN A 9 -2.50 -7.75 5.78
CA ASN A 9 -2.82 -9.14 5.41
C ASN A 9 -3.10 -9.25 3.90
N ASP A 10 -3.91 -8.36 3.35
CA ASP A 10 -4.22 -8.34 1.91
C ASP A 10 -2.93 -8.16 1.08
N LEU A 11 -2.05 -7.24 1.46
CA LEU A 11 -0.77 -7.02 0.77
C LEU A 11 0.15 -8.24 0.87
N LYS A 12 0.18 -8.92 2.02
CA LYS A 12 0.99 -10.13 2.21
C LYS A 12 0.53 -11.31 1.35
N GLU A 13 -0.77 -11.38 1.05
CA GLU A 13 -1.34 -12.43 0.19
C GLU A 13 -1.17 -12.14 -1.31
N ASN A 14 -1.11 -10.87 -1.70
CA ASN A 14 -1.15 -10.45 -3.11
C ASN A 14 0.19 -9.97 -3.68
N LEU A 15 1.20 -9.72 -2.84
CA LEU A 15 2.52 -9.24 -3.25
C LEU A 15 3.60 -10.25 -2.93
N THR A 16 4.72 -10.18 -3.65
CA THR A 16 5.95 -10.85 -3.24
C THR A 16 6.40 -10.38 -1.86
N GLU A 17 7.12 -11.24 -1.12
CA GLU A 17 7.68 -10.91 0.19
C GLU A 17 8.55 -9.63 0.14
N TYR A 18 9.34 -9.47 -0.94
CA TYR A 18 10.15 -8.27 -1.16
C TYR A 18 9.29 -7.01 -1.21
N ARG A 19 8.21 -7.02 -2.02
CA ARG A 19 7.35 -5.85 -2.18
C ARG A 19 6.50 -5.58 -0.93
N TYR A 20 6.05 -6.61 -0.24
CA TYR A 20 5.37 -6.47 1.05
C TYR A 20 6.26 -5.76 2.08
N ILE A 21 7.51 -6.22 2.25
CA ILE A 21 8.48 -5.58 3.17
C ILE A 21 8.79 -4.15 2.73
N HIS A 22 8.91 -3.89 1.42
CA HIS A 22 9.07 -2.55 0.89
C HIS A 22 7.91 -1.63 1.29
N SER A 23 6.65 -2.06 1.12
CA SER A 23 5.46 -1.29 1.49
C SER A 23 5.38 -1.02 3.01
N LEU A 24 5.82 -1.96 3.85
CA LEU A 24 5.92 -1.74 5.30
C LEU A 24 6.95 -0.64 5.63
N GLY A 25 8.13 -0.68 5.01
CA GLY A 25 9.15 0.36 5.20
C GLY A 25 8.69 1.74 4.70
N VAL A 26 7.96 1.80 3.59
CA VAL A 26 7.37 3.05 3.08
C VAL A 26 6.28 3.57 4.02
N MET A 27 5.44 2.71 4.59
CA MET A 27 4.47 3.08 5.63
C MET A 27 5.15 3.71 6.85
N GLU A 28 6.22 3.09 7.37
CA GLU A 28 6.97 3.60 8.52
C GLU A 28 7.61 4.96 8.21
N MET A 29 8.25 5.09 7.04
CA MET A 29 8.84 6.36 6.63
C MET A 29 7.79 7.45 6.41
N ALA A 30 6.63 7.11 5.83
CA ALA A 30 5.52 8.04 5.64
C ALA A 30 4.95 8.52 6.98
N GLU A 31 4.86 7.64 7.98
CA GLU A 31 4.49 8.00 9.35
C GLU A 31 5.48 9.00 9.96
N GLU A 32 6.78 8.75 9.85
CA GLU A 32 7.81 9.65 10.39
C GLU A 32 7.79 11.02 9.70
N LEU A 33 7.64 11.05 8.38
CA LEU A 33 7.48 12.31 7.65
C LEU A 33 6.19 13.03 8.04
N ALA A 34 5.09 12.32 8.24
CA ALA A 34 3.82 12.91 8.63
C ALA A 34 3.91 13.64 9.98
N LYS A 35 4.62 13.05 10.95
CA LYS A 35 4.91 13.66 12.25
C LYS A 35 5.76 14.93 12.09
N VAL A 36 6.80 14.90 11.26
CA VAL A 36 7.70 16.04 11.02
C VAL A 36 6.97 17.22 10.36
N TYR A 37 6.12 16.94 9.38
CA TYR A 37 5.40 17.98 8.62
C TYR A 37 4.02 18.31 9.18
N ASN A 38 3.64 17.73 10.32
CA ASN A 38 2.35 17.94 11.00
C ASN A 38 1.13 17.70 10.08
N VAL A 39 1.14 16.58 9.36
CA VAL A 39 0.01 16.08 8.55
C VAL A 39 -0.59 14.81 9.16
N ASP A 40 -1.74 14.37 8.65
CA ASP A 40 -2.44 13.22 9.21
C ASP A 40 -1.65 11.91 9.10
N VAL A 41 -1.27 11.36 10.25
CA VAL A 41 -0.40 10.18 10.37
C VAL A 41 -1.10 8.92 9.86
N GLU A 42 -2.40 8.75 10.15
CA GLU A 42 -3.12 7.54 9.75
C GLU A 42 -3.29 7.46 8.22
N SER A 43 -3.63 8.57 7.58
CA SER A 43 -3.68 8.69 6.12
C SER A 43 -2.31 8.44 5.49
N ALA A 44 -1.23 8.98 6.07
CA ALA A 44 0.12 8.76 5.55
C ALA A 44 0.54 7.28 5.60
N ARG A 45 0.20 6.58 6.69
CA ARG A 45 0.44 5.12 6.80
C ARG A 45 -0.34 4.34 5.75
N ILE A 46 -1.63 4.64 5.59
CA ILE A 46 -2.49 3.97 4.60
C ILE A 46 -1.97 4.20 3.18
N ALA A 47 -1.62 5.45 2.85
CA ALA A 47 -1.03 5.79 1.55
C ALA A 47 0.29 5.03 1.31
N GLY A 48 1.17 4.99 2.31
CA GLY A 48 2.44 4.26 2.23
C GLY A 48 2.27 2.76 2.02
N LEU A 49 1.28 2.14 2.68
CA LEU A 49 0.96 0.72 2.46
C LEU A 49 0.43 0.45 1.04
N LEU A 50 -0.49 1.29 0.56
CA LEU A 50 -1.24 1.03 -0.68
C LEU A 50 -0.55 1.52 -1.96
N HIS A 51 0.51 2.33 -1.87
CA HIS A 51 1.08 3.02 -3.03
C HIS A 51 1.47 2.09 -4.20
N ASP A 52 1.91 0.87 -3.89
CA ASP A 52 2.42 -0.13 -4.83
C ASP A 52 1.54 -1.40 -4.89
N ILE A 53 0.29 -1.35 -4.42
CA ILE A 53 -0.61 -2.54 -4.34
C ILE A 53 -0.80 -3.27 -5.67
N ALA A 54 -0.71 -2.55 -6.79
CA ALA A 54 -0.87 -3.09 -8.14
C ALA A 54 0.46 -3.29 -8.88
N LYS A 55 1.61 -3.10 -8.21
CA LYS A 55 2.92 -2.99 -8.87
C LYS A 55 3.37 -4.24 -9.60
N GLU A 56 2.87 -5.40 -9.16
CA GLU A 56 3.26 -6.72 -9.67
C GLU A 56 2.19 -7.34 -10.59
N MET A 57 1.09 -6.62 -10.84
CA MET A 57 0.11 -7.05 -11.84
C MET A 57 0.75 -7.08 -13.23
N THR A 58 0.40 -8.10 -14.00
CA THR A 58 0.70 -8.13 -15.44
C THR A 58 -0.02 -6.99 -16.14
N LYS A 59 0.43 -6.67 -17.35
CA LYS A 59 -0.22 -5.65 -18.17
C LYS A 59 -1.67 -6.03 -18.46
N GLU A 60 -1.91 -7.31 -18.74
CA GLU A 60 -3.22 -7.86 -19.02
C GLU A 60 -4.15 -7.75 -17.81
N GLU A 61 -3.70 -8.16 -16.62
CA GLU A 61 -4.47 -8.02 -15.37
C GLU A 61 -4.76 -6.56 -15.05
N SER A 62 -3.78 -5.67 -15.23
CA SER A 62 -3.95 -4.25 -14.98
C SER A 62 -4.97 -3.62 -15.93
N LEU A 63 -4.94 -3.98 -17.22
CA LEU A 63 -5.93 -3.52 -18.20
C LEU A 63 -7.32 -4.06 -17.89
N GLU A 64 -7.45 -5.35 -17.58
CA GLU A 64 -8.73 -5.96 -17.20
C GLU A 64 -9.33 -5.28 -15.97
N TYR A 65 -8.50 -4.91 -14.98
CA TYR A 65 -8.96 -4.21 -13.78
C TYR A 65 -9.52 -2.82 -14.10
N VAL A 66 -8.85 -2.07 -14.99
CA VAL A 66 -9.31 -0.74 -15.42
C VAL A 66 -10.60 -0.84 -16.22
N GLU A 67 -10.71 -1.81 -17.13
CA GLU A 67 -11.90 -2.04 -17.95
C GLU A 67 -13.12 -2.43 -17.10
N LYS A 68 -12.93 -3.20 -16.02
CA LYS A 68 -14.03 -3.59 -15.10
C LYS A 68 -14.58 -2.43 -14.26
N ILE A 69 -13.82 -1.33 -14.12
CA ILE A 69 -14.20 -0.18 -13.30
C ILE A 69 -15.01 0.86 -14.11
N ILE A 70 -14.93 0.82 -15.45
CA ILE A 70 -15.66 1.70 -16.38
C ILE A 70 -17.03 1.09 -16.72
#